data_AF-A0A1J4U2Y4-F1
#
_entry.id   AF-A0A1J4U2Y4-F1
#
_cell.length_a   1.000
_cell.length_b   1.000
_cell.length_c   1.000
_cell.angle_alpha   90.00
_cell.angle_beta   90.00
_cell.angle_gamma   90.00
#
_symmetry.space_group_name_H-M   'P 1'
#
loop_
_entity.id
_entity.type
_entity.pdbx_description
1 polymer ?
#
loop_
_entity_poly.entity_id
_entity_poly.type
_entity_poly.pdbx_seq_one_letter_code
_entity_poly.pdbx_strand_id
1 'polypeptide(L)'
;MMSPVNITTSNVQKELLRIATKNNFSPSELYIKVRSISTFFKDSDLNLVEIFSKDFDTYRHEDSLRDETMQFQQEYNIDIKHKEDSYPFRNMISEIEFKNSDTMAYLVIKKGSKLTYYSELYEDFLSYIIEQKLRSGIMLYLFDVDYKSIIKQFVDVIEKIKSITFKEDKKILLSQGLEEIEAVNAKTLMTIEDENDIGSEDEAGRVNYSNRGFLISCSPGEELFEFIKPQQGEHGRTCRGELIAVEIIDLDTTPLFTVENNIEVQDSFENIKYLSTKSGYLVKTGNQYDISNSIDVGEISFKTTGTINTDLDSEISINVIKENPLEDAIEEGMHVIVQNLSISGSIGPNTKIETRNLSITGQSHNDSSIKCVNANIGLHKGKVVGRRVEVTTLEGGEIIADVAIVKNAMRGKIRARTIEIGTLGSHVTMEASQYIQIDKVKGEENQFIINPLVTSAFENKEDDDEYLKKTKEELVLLLQAFKQSTEQVKKNLEPCKKIREAVIASKEKGIEISASLLQKFKSCRIMQVRYKKLKEDVEYKKSKYEELEKKASNSNFNVFDSKIVLNEPINGYNHIIYRLNKPLVDIKLTTDEKMSKKIFKLIEDEVGILKIVNIS
;
A
#
# COMPACT_ATOMS: atom_id res chain seq x y z
N MET A 1 60.38 49.75 9.49
CA MET A 1 59.59 49.52 10.73
C MET A 1 58.47 50.55 10.76
N MET A 2 57.22 50.10 10.91
CA MET A 2 56.05 50.95 11.07
C MET A 2 55.80 51.18 12.56
N SER A 3 55.59 52.42 12.99
CA SER A 3 55.13 52.71 14.36
C SER A 3 53.72 52.14 14.57
N PRO A 4 53.41 51.60 15.76
CA PRO A 4 52.06 51.10 16.07
C PRO A 4 50.99 52.17 15.82
N VAL A 5 49.90 51.79 15.16
CA VAL A 5 48.75 52.67 14.89
C VAL A 5 47.58 52.20 15.75
N ASN A 6 47.09 53.05 16.66
CA ASN A 6 45.87 52.80 17.42
C ASN A 6 44.67 53.41 16.69
N ILE A 7 43.59 52.64 16.53
CA ILE A 7 42.34 53.09 15.91
C ILE A 7 41.12 52.48 16.62
N THR A 8 40.01 53.20 16.58
CA THR A 8 38.68 52.68 16.90
C THR A 8 37.89 52.54 15.60
N THR A 9 37.32 51.37 15.33
CA THR A 9 36.59 51.09 14.07
C THR A 9 35.56 49.98 14.24
N SER A 10 34.47 50.03 13.47
CA SER A 10 33.54 48.91 13.27
C SER A 10 33.85 48.08 12.01
N ASN A 11 34.79 48.54 11.17
CA ASN A 11 35.20 47.87 9.95
C ASN A 11 36.72 47.70 9.91
N VAL A 12 37.19 46.60 10.49
CA VAL A 12 38.63 46.28 10.61
C VAL A 12 39.28 46.07 9.24
N GLN A 13 38.60 45.42 8.29
CA GLN A 13 39.14 45.13 6.96
C GLN A 13 39.46 46.41 6.18
N LYS A 14 38.55 47.39 6.19
CA LYS A 14 38.75 48.70 5.54
C LYS A 14 39.96 49.42 6.10
N GLU A 15 40.14 49.39 7.42
CA GLU A 15 41.26 50.05 8.09
C GLU A 15 42.61 49.35 7.84
N LEU A 16 42.62 48.01 7.82
CA LEU A 16 43.79 47.24 7.41
C LEU A 16 44.23 47.58 5.99
N LEU A 17 43.30 47.64 5.05
CA LEU A 17 43.60 48.00 3.65
C LEU A 17 44.19 49.41 3.56
N ARG A 18 43.58 50.38 4.27
CA ARG A 18 44.03 51.77 4.31
C ARG A 18 45.46 51.90 4.85
N ILE A 19 45.77 51.22 5.96
CA ILE A 19 47.08 51.25 6.59
C ILE A 19 48.13 50.50 5.75
N ALA A 20 47.77 49.34 5.20
CA ALA A 20 48.63 48.56 4.31
C ALA A 20 49.03 49.38 3.08
N THR A 21 48.06 50.01 2.41
CA THR A 21 48.27 50.84 1.21
C THR A 21 49.14 52.05 1.52
N LYS A 22 48.89 52.73 2.65
CA LYS A 22 49.67 53.92 3.06
C LYS A 22 51.16 53.59 3.30
N ASN A 23 51.47 52.36 3.68
CA ASN A 23 52.82 51.95 4.06
C ASN A 23 53.47 50.96 3.07
N ASN A 24 52.84 50.68 1.92
CA ASN A 24 53.29 49.69 0.93
C ASN A 24 53.51 48.28 1.50
N PHE A 25 52.61 47.83 2.38
CA PHE A 25 52.59 46.44 2.87
C PHE A 25 51.36 45.71 2.31
N SER A 26 51.40 44.38 2.35
CA SER A 26 50.22 43.54 2.23
C SER A 26 49.42 43.55 3.55
N PRO A 27 48.07 43.54 3.52
CA PRO A 27 47.26 43.41 4.74
C PRO A 27 47.57 42.17 5.59
N SER A 28 48.16 41.13 4.99
CA SER A 28 48.60 39.91 5.65
C SER A 28 49.87 40.09 6.51
N GLU A 29 50.70 41.09 6.19
CA GLU A 29 51.94 41.43 6.91
C GLU A 29 51.68 42.28 8.17
N LEU A 30 50.44 42.74 8.34
CA LEU A 30 50.02 43.46 9.54
C LEU A 30 49.59 42.47 10.63
N TYR A 31 49.75 42.85 11.89
CA TYR A 31 49.30 42.17 13.10
C TYR A 31 48.31 43.08 13.85
N ILE A 32 47.24 42.49 14.38
CA ILE A 32 46.17 43.22 15.10
C ILE A 32 46.20 42.79 16.56
N LYS A 33 46.31 43.77 17.47
CA LYS A 33 46.11 43.55 18.90
C LYS A 33 44.86 44.29 19.35
N VAL A 34 43.91 43.57 19.92
CA VAL A 34 42.68 44.16 20.46
C VAL A 34 42.95 44.74 21.85
N ARG A 35 42.49 45.98 22.08
CA ARG A 35 42.52 46.63 23.40
C ARG A 35 41.19 46.55 24.11
N SER A 36 40.11 46.89 23.41
CA SER A 36 38.75 46.84 23.94
C SER A 36 37.75 46.62 22.81
N ILE A 37 36.59 46.10 23.19
CA ILE A 37 35.48 45.77 22.30
C ILE A 37 34.22 46.28 22.99
N SER A 38 33.41 47.02 22.25
CA SER A 38 32.06 47.37 22.67
C SER A 38 31.07 46.72 21.70
N THR A 39 30.13 45.96 22.25
CA THR A 39 29.06 45.31 21.48
C THR A 39 27.79 46.12 21.68
N PHE A 40 27.04 46.34 20.61
CA PHE A 40 25.79 47.08 20.63
C PHE A 40 24.72 46.25 19.92
N PHE A 41 23.47 46.45 20.32
CA PHE A 41 22.33 46.17 19.43
C PHE A 41 21.68 47.50 19.03
N LYS A 42 21.08 47.53 17.85
CA LYS A 42 20.15 48.60 17.46
C LYS A 42 18.75 48.18 17.85
N ASP A 43 18.07 49.05 18.60
CA ASP A 43 16.65 48.89 18.85
C ASP A 43 15.81 49.31 17.63
N SER A 44 14.49 49.21 17.76
CA SER A 44 13.50 49.60 16.75
C SER A 44 13.61 51.07 16.30
N ASP A 45 14.16 51.95 17.14
CA ASP A 45 14.37 53.38 16.86
C ASP A 45 15.77 53.65 16.29
N LEU A 46 16.53 52.60 15.96
CA LEU A 46 17.92 52.62 15.47
C LEU A 46 18.93 53.20 16.48
N ASN A 47 18.57 53.26 17.76
CA ASN A 47 19.49 53.68 18.81
C ASN A 47 20.46 52.55 19.14
N LEU A 48 21.74 52.89 19.28
CA LEU A 48 22.76 51.94 19.73
C LEU A 48 22.70 51.79 21.25
N VAL A 49 22.34 50.59 21.70
CA VAL A 49 22.35 50.22 23.11
C VAL A 49 23.51 49.26 23.36
N GLU A 50 24.42 49.64 24.27
CA GLU A 50 25.60 48.83 24.58
C GLU A 50 25.20 47.57 25.37
N ILE A 51 25.74 46.43 24.95
CA ILE A 51 25.60 45.14 25.63
C ILE A 51 26.85 44.91 26.48
N PHE A 52 26.66 44.90 27.79
CA PHE A 52 27.74 44.58 28.72
C PHE A 52 28.02 43.07 28.73
N SER A 53 29.27 42.67 28.97
CA SER A 53 29.68 41.25 28.93
C SER A 53 28.87 40.34 29.86
N LYS A 54 28.35 40.88 30.97
CA LYS A 54 27.51 40.15 31.93
C LYS A 54 26.14 39.76 31.37
N ASP A 55 25.70 40.43 30.30
CA ASP A 55 24.37 40.28 29.71
C ASP A 55 24.42 39.44 28.42
N PHE A 56 25.60 39.01 27.96
CA PHE A 56 25.76 38.22 26.72
C PHE A 56 24.95 36.94 26.71
N ASP A 57 24.78 36.27 27.84
CA ASP A 57 24.00 35.04 27.91
C ASP A 57 22.52 35.28 27.58
N THR A 58 21.96 36.45 27.89
CA THR A 58 20.61 36.85 27.49
C THR A 58 20.49 36.93 25.97
N TYR A 59 21.44 37.57 25.29
CA TYR A 59 21.41 37.76 23.83
C TYR A 59 21.84 36.52 23.04
N ARG A 60 22.34 35.48 23.72
CA ARG A 60 22.60 34.16 23.15
C ARG A 60 21.38 33.25 23.17
N HIS A 61 20.33 33.61 23.90
CA HIS A 61 19.09 32.85 23.87
C HIS A 61 18.44 32.91 22.49
N GLU A 62 17.82 31.79 22.13
CA GLU A 62 17.16 31.59 20.83
C GLU A 62 16.21 32.73 20.49
N ASP A 63 15.34 33.14 21.42
CA ASP A 63 14.40 34.27 21.23
C ASP A 63 15.09 35.55 20.72
N SER A 64 16.25 35.91 21.29
CA SER A 64 17.00 37.11 20.87
C SER A 64 17.70 36.93 19.53
N LEU A 65 18.16 35.72 19.24
CA LEU A 65 18.82 35.42 17.97
C LEU A 65 17.83 35.38 16.80
N ARG A 66 16.59 34.95 17.05
CA ARG A 66 15.51 34.87 16.06
C ARG A 66 14.78 36.20 15.85
N ASP A 67 14.90 37.17 16.77
CA ASP A 67 14.24 38.47 16.68
C ASP A 67 14.75 39.32 15.49
N GLU A 68 13.91 39.53 14.48
CA GLU A 68 14.24 40.33 13.28
C GLU A 68 14.55 41.80 13.59
N THR A 69 14.07 42.32 14.72
CA THR A 69 14.28 43.72 15.12
C THR A 69 15.65 43.94 15.73
N MET A 70 16.32 42.89 16.22
CA MET A 70 17.66 42.97 16.79
C MET A 70 18.74 42.99 15.70
N GLN A 71 19.52 44.07 15.65
CA GLN A 71 20.72 44.17 14.81
C GLN A 71 21.97 44.35 15.65
N PHE A 72 22.88 43.37 15.61
CA PHE A 72 24.13 43.43 16.36
C PHE A 72 25.23 44.20 15.63
N GLN A 73 26.01 44.99 16.37
CA GLN A 73 27.18 45.69 15.87
C GLN A 73 28.31 45.66 16.90
N GLN A 74 29.57 45.62 16.44
CA GLN A 74 30.73 45.76 17.32
C GLN A 74 31.63 46.92 16.88
N GLU A 75 32.17 47.62 17.86
CA GLU A 75 33.24 48.59 17.70
C GLU A 75 34.50 48.09 18.40
N TYR A 76 35.64 48.19 17.70
CA TYR A 76 36.90 47.62 18.13
C TYR A 76 37.93 48.73 18.30
N ASN A 77 38.53 48.83 19.50
CA ASN A 77 39.77 49.59 19.69
C ASN A 77 40.95 48.64 19.49
N ILE A 78 41.74 48.86 18.44
CA ILE A 78 42.81 47.97 18.00
C ILE A 78 44.12 48.71 17.78
N ASP A 79 45.22 48.04 18.09
CA ASP A 79 46.57 48.41 17.68
C ASP A 79 47.00 47.59 16.47
N ILE A 80 47.42 48.27 15.41
CA ILE A 80 47.92 47.64 14.19
C ILE A 80 49.44 47.85 14.12
N LYS A 81 50.18 46.74 13.94
CA LYS A 81 51.64 46.70 13.86
C LYS A 81 52.10 45.90 12.64
N HIS A 82 53.35 46.05 12.24
CA HIS A 82 53.98 45.19 11.24
C HIS A 82 54.45 43.88 11.91
N LYS A 83 54.29 42.73 11.25
CA LYS A 83 54.81 41.44 11.73
C LYS A 83 56.33 41.41 11.62
N GLU A 84 57.01 41.12 12.73
CA GLU A 84 58.47 40.97 12.73
C GLU A 84 58.86 39.54 12.34
N ASP A 85 60.13 39.34 11.95
CA ASP A 85 60.64 38.00 11.59
C ASP A 85 60.51 36.98 12.72
N SER A 86 60.45 37.45 13.97
CA SER A 86 60.23 36.69 15.20
C SER A 86 58.76 36.28 15.43
N TYR A 87 57.82 36.64 14.54
CA TYR A 87 56.39 36.35 14.72
C TYR A 87 56.13 34.83 14.83
N PRO A 88 55.57 34.35 15.96
CA PRO A 88 55.48 32.92 16.24
C PRO A 88 54.66 32.10 15.25
N PHE A 89 53.67 32.72 14.60
CA PHE A 89 52.75 32.06 13.66
C PHE A 89 53.13 32.29 12.19
N ARG A 90 54.34 32.77 11.88
CA ARG A 90 54.77 33.04 10.49
C ARG A 90 54.72 31.81 9.57
N ASN A 91 54.85 30.62 10.14
CA ASN A 91 54.80 29.33 9.43
C ASN A 91 53.44 28.62 9.57
N MET A 92 52.41 29.30 10.09
CA MET A 92 51.07 28.77 10.19
C MET A 92 50.20 29.26 9.03
N ILE A 93 49.73 28.33 8.22
CA ILE A 93 48.81 28.59 7.11
C ILE A 93 47.41 28.25 7.63
N SER A 94 46.56 29.24 7.81
CA SER A 94 45.17 28.99 8.21
C SER A 94 44.19 29.96 7.58
N GLU A 95 42.93 29.56 7.54
CA GLU A 95 41.81 30.35 7.07
C GLU A 95 40.58 30.11 7.96
N ILE A 96 39.58 30.97 7.82
CA ILE A 96 38.26 30.76 8.38
C ILE A 96 37.35 30.18 7.30
N GLU A 97 36.75 29.02 7.58
CA GLU A 97 35.74 28.37 6.75
C GLU A 97 34.36 28.53 7.42
N PHE A 98 33.39 29.07 6.68
CA PHE A 98 32.00 29.18 7.11
C PHE A 98 31.16 28.01 6.59
N LYS A 99 30.17 27.57 7.37
CA LYS A 99 29.20 26.54 7.00
C LYS A 99 27.80 26.93 7.47
N ASN A 100 26.79 26.28 6.87
CA ASN A 100 25.37 26.39 7.21
C ASN A 100 24.91 27.85 7.25
N SER A 101 24.89 28.52 6.10
CA SER A 101 24.49 29.93 6.01
C SER A 101 25.31 30.85 6.96
N ASP A 102 26.62 30.63 7.07
CA ASP A 102 27.54 31.37 7.96
C ASP A 102 27.24 31.24 9.48
N THR A 103 26.43 30.27 9.90
CA THR A 103 26.14 30.00 11.33
C THR A 103 27.23 29.19 12.03
N MET A 104 28.18 28.58 11.31
CA MET A 104 29.34 27.94 11.93
C MET A 104 30.62 28.44 11.30
N ALA A 105 31.58 28.84 12.13
CA ALA A 105 32.90 29.29 11.67
C ALA A 105 34.03 28.43 12.25
N TYR A 106 34.85 27.88 11.37
CA TYR A 106 35.97 27.01 11.71
C TYR A 106 37.30 27.66 11.38
N LEU A 107 38.25 27.64 12.32
CA LEU A 107 39.66 27.83 11.98
C LEU A 107 40.20 26.55 11.35
N VAL A 108 40.64 26.64 10.11
CA VAL A 108 41.26 25.52 9.38
C VAL A 108 42.75 25.77 9.30
N ILE A 109 43.53 25.04 10.11
CA ILE A 109 44.99 25.04 10.03
C ILE A 109 45.40 24.04 8.96
N LYS A 110 45.99 24.52 7.87
CA LYS A 110 46.31 23.71 6.70
C LYS A 110 47.49 22.77 6.95
N LYS A 111 47.44 21.61 6.28
CA LYS A 111 48.57 20.69 6.15
C LYS A 111 49.86 21.43 5.77
N GLY A 112 50.96 21.08 6.44
CA GLY A 112 52.27 21.68 6.23
C GLY A 112 52.56 22.87 7.14
N SER A 113 51.56 23.41 7.85
CA SER A 113 51.76 24.41 8.91
C SER A 113 52.73 23.91 9.98
N LYS A 114 53.49 24.81 10.59
CA LYS A 114 54.46 24.49 11.65
C LYS A 114 54.33 25.41 12.85
N LEU A 115 54.32 24.82 14.04
CA LEU A 115 54.35 25.52 15.32
C LEU A 115 55.48 24.98 16.19
N THR A 116 56.09 25.85 16.99
CA THR A 116 57.12 25.48 17.97
C THR A 116 56.69 25.98 19.35
N TYR A 117 56.95 25.18 20.38
CA TYR A 117 56.60 25.52 21.74
C TYR A 117 57.47 26.65 22.31
N TYR A 118 56.83 27.54 23.05
CA TYR A 118 57.42 28.53 23.96
C TYR A 118 56.37 28.86 25.04
N SER A 119 56.79 29.48 26.15
CA SER A 119 55.96 29.67 27.36
C SER A 119 54.65 30.42 27.12
N GLU A 120 54.66 31.41 26.21
CA GLU A 120 53.52 32.27 25.93
C GLU A 120 52.65 31.78 24.76
N LEU A 121 52.94 30.59 24.20
CA LEU A 121 52.27 30.08 23.00
C LEU A 121 50.75 30.02 23.14
N TYR A 122 50.23 29.64 24.30
CA TYR A 122 48.78 29.55 24.54
C TYR A 122 48.09 30.92 24.39
N GLU A 123 48.59 31.94 25.08
CA GLU A 123 48.02 33.29 25.04
C GLU A 123 48.17 33.94 23.64
N ASP A 124 49.30 33.69 22.99
CA ASP A 124 49.53 34.17 21.63
C ASP A 124 48.63 33.44 20.61
N PHE A 125 48.29 32.16 20.83
CA PHE A 125 47.35 31.42 19.99
C PHE A 125 45.92 31.97 20.17
N LEU A 126 45.51 32.27 21.39
CA LEU A 126 44.22 32.93 21.61
C LEU A 126 44.18 34.30 20.91
N SER A 127 45.26 35.07 21.00
CA SER A 127 45.40 36.35 20.30
C SER A 127 45.36 36.17 18.77
N TYR A 128 46.00 35.12 18.26
CA TYR A 128 45.96 34.74 16.85
C TYR A 128 44.54 34.42 16.39
N ILE A 129 43.78 33.64 17.17
CA ILE A 129 42.39 33.30 16.86
C ILE A 129 41.53 34.55 16.82
N ILE A 130 41.67 35.44 17.80
CA ILE A 130 40.96 36.73 17.83
C ILE A 130 41.28 37.55 16.57
N GLU A 131 42.56 37.60 16.16
CA GLU A 131 42.96 38.24 14.91
C GLU A 131 42.28 37.61 13.69
N GLN A 132 42.25 36.27 13.58
CA GLN A 132 41.59 35.58 12.47
C GLN A 132 40.08 35.83 12.43
N LYS A 133 39.43 35.86 13.59
CA LYS A 133 38.00 36.18 13.73
C LYS A 133 37.69 37.59 13.26
N LEU A 134 38.47 38.58 13.71
CA LEU A 134 38.33 39.97 13.27
C LEU A 134 38.54 40.15 11.77
N ARG A 135 39.58 39.53 11.22
CA ARG A 135 39.86 39.57 9.77
C ARG A 135 38.73 38.98 8.95
N SER A 136 38.05 37.99 9.52
CA SER A 136 36.95 37.28 8.86
C SER A 136 35.59 37.86 9.20
N GLY A 137 35.49 38.95 9.96
CA GLY A 137 34.23 39.61 10.32
C GLY A 137 33.34 38.85 11.30
N ILE A 138 33.89 37.87 12.04
CA ILE A 138 33.17 37.15 13.09
C ILE A 138 33.03 38.06 14.31
N MET A 139 31.83 38.13 14.87
CA MET A 139 31.57 38.89 16.08
C MET A 139 32.26 38.21 17.28
N LEU A 140 33.01 38.98 18.06
CA LEU A 140 33.77 38.45 19.18
C LEU A 140 32.88 38.24 20.40
N TYR A 141 33.09 37.14 21.10
CA TYR A 141 32.45 36.73 22.34
C TYR A 141 30.98 36.34 22.22
N LEU A 142 30.13 37.07 21.50
CA LEU A 142 28.68 36.79 21.47
C LEU A 142 28.39 35.36 20.99
N PHE A 143 29.05 34.92 19.92
CA PHE A 143 28.86 33.60 19.32
C PHE A 143 30.03 32.64 19.59
N ASP A 144 30.89 32.92 20.59
CA ASP A 144 32.07 32.10 20.87
C ASP A 144 31.67 30.74 21.49
N VAL A 145 32.21 29.66 20.94
CA VAL A 145 32.18 28.34 21.59
C VAL A 145 33.37 28.19 22.54
N ASP A 146 33.42 27.13 23.34
CA ASP A 146 34.59 26.82 24.18
C ASP A 146 35.76 26.24 23.36
N TYR A 147 36.36 27.05 22.49
CA TYR A 147 37.59 26.68 21.79
C TYR A 147 38.83 26.82 22.68
N LYS A 148 38.76 27.57 23.78
CA LYS A 148 39.91 27.83 24.65
C LYS A 148 40.43 26.55 25.29
N SER A 149 39.54 25.68 25.76
CA SER A 149 39.91 24.36 26.29
C SER A 149 40.58 23.48 25.24
N ILE A 150 40.09 23.50 23.99
CA ILE A 150 40.67 22.77 22.86
C ILE A 150 42.08 23.28 22.55
N ILE A 151 42.27 24.60 22.53
CA ILE A 151 43.60 25.21 22.29
C ILE A 151 44.56 24.90 23.41
N LYS A 152 44.11 24.89 24.68
CA LYS A 152 44.95 24.50 25.81
C LYS A 152 45.46 23.06 25.65
N GLN A 153 44.56 22.11 25.40
CA GLN A 153 44.94 20.72 25.15
C GLN A 153 45.90 20.60 23.97
N PHE A 154 45.68 21.40 22.92
CA PHE A 154 46.54 21.41 21.74
C PHE A 154 47.95 21.92 22.06
N VAL A 155 48.08 23.00 22.83
CA VAL A 155 49.37 23.54 23.29
C VAL A 155 50.08 22.58 24.25
N ASP A 156 49.36 21.90 25.14
CA ASP A 156 49.93 20.89 26.05
C ASP A 156 50.58 19.72 25.28
N VAL A 157 50.03 19.35 24.11
CA VAL A 157 50.65 18.36 23.23
C VAL A 157 51.92 18.92 22.60
N ILE A 158 51.87 20.16 22.09
CA ILE A 158 53.04 20.83 21.48
C ILE A 158 54.17 21.00 22.49
N GLU A 159 53.86 21.28 23.77
CA GLU A 159 54.85 21.37 24.85
C GLU A 159 55.67 20.07 25.01
N LYS A 160 55.01 18.91 24.88
CA LYS A 160 55.66 17.59 25.00
C LYS A 160 56.55 17.28 23.80
N ILE A 161 56.10 17.59 22.59
CA ILE A 161 56.82 17.27 21.34
C ILE A 161 57.76 18.40 20.87
N LYS A 162 57.71 19.57 21.52
CA LYS A 162 58.45 20.81 21.24
C LYS A 162 58.16 21.48 19.90
N SER A 163 57.87 20.73 18.84
CA SER A 163 57.47 21.28 17.55
C SER A 163 56.51 20.33 16.83
N ILE A 164 55.55 20.90 16.11
CA ILE A 164 54.56 20.18 15.32
C ILE A 164 54.62 20.64 13.86
N THR A 165 54.52 19.68 12.94
CA THR A 165 54.17 19.93 11.53
C THR A 165 52.84 19.21 11.26
N PHE A 166 51.83 19.96 10.83
CA PHE A 166 50.50 19.41 10.60
C PHE A 166 50.51 18.50 9.37
N LYS A 167 50.16 17.23 9.54
CA LYS A 167 50.14 16.23 8.46
C LYS A 167 48.85 16.28 7.63
N GLU A 168 47.81 16.85 8.20
CA GLU A 168 46.47 17.02 7.64
C GLU A 168 45.88 18.36 8.11
N ASP A 169 44.79 18.77 7.47
CA ASP A 169 44.06 19.97 7.87
C ASP A 169 43.40 19.75 9.23
N LYS A 170 43.62 20.68 10.17
CA LYS A 170 42.98 20.66 11.48
C LYS A 170 41.89 21.73 11.53
N LYS A 171 40.64 21.32 11.71
CA LYS A 171 39.50 22.22 11.91
C LYS A 171 39.21 22.40 13.39
N ILE A 172 38.97 23.64 13.81
CA ILE A 172 38.59 24.01 15.18
C ILE A 172 37.38 24.94 15.07
N LEU A 173 36.23 24.53 15.62
CA LEU A 173 35.04 25.39 15.68
C LEU A 173 35.34 26.58 16.61
N LEU A 174 35.18 27.79 16.10
CA LEU A 174 35.46 29.04 16.84
C LEU A 174 34.19 29.79 17.23
N SER A 175 33.14 29.64 16.44
CA SER A 175 31.90 30.38 16.61
C SER A 175 30.70 29.61 16.06
N GLN A 176 29.57 29.74 16.74
CA GLN A 176 28.30 29.13 16.37
C GLN A 176 27.16 30.15 16.59
N GLY A 177 26.47 30.49 15.50
CA GLY A 177 25.22 31.23 15.48
C GLY A 177 24.02 30.26 15.58
N LEU A 178 22.90 30.65 14.97
CA LEU A 178 21.65 29.90 14.99
C LEU A 178 21.13 29.70 13.57
N GLU A 179 20.77 28.46 13.21
CA GLU A 179 20.17 28.17 11.90
C GLU A 179 18.70 28.58 11.86
N GLU A 180 18.28 29.00 10.67
CA GLU A 180 16.88 29.21 10.32
C GLU A 180 16.09 27.89 10.36
N ILE A 181 14.81 27.99 10.70
CA ILE A 181 13.83 26.92 10.46
C ILE A 181 13.08 27.33 9.19
N GLU A 182 13.22 26.55 8.12
CA GLU A 182 12.55 26.85 6.85
C GLU A 182 11.03 26.82 7.00
N ALA A 183 10.34 27.68 6.24
CA ALA A 183 8.89 27.67 6.16
C ALA A 183 8.40 26.48 5.32
N VAL A 184 7.31 25.84 5.74
CA VAL A 184 6.66 24.76 4.99
C VAL A 184 5.53 25.36 4.18
N ASN A 185 5.61 25.26 2.86
CA ASN A 185 4.52 25.71 1.97
C ASN A 185 3.39 24.68 1.92
N ALA A 186 2.15 25.18 1.79
CA ALA A 186 0.99 24.33 1.61
C ALA A 186 1.11 23.47 0.33
N LYS A 187 0.78 22.18 0.43
CA LYS A 187 0.87 21.25 -0.70
C LYS A 187 -0.19 20.15 -0.61
N THR A 188 -0.89 19.89 -1.70
CA THR A 188 -1.75 18.71 -1.84
C THR A 188 -0.99 17.59 -2.56
N LEU A 189 -1.02 16.39 -2.00
CA LEU A 189 -0.51 15.15 -2.56
C LEU A 189 -1.69 14.21 -2.85
N MET A 190 -1.67 13.54 -4.01
CA MET A 190 -2.66 12.51 -4.35
C MET A 190 -2.04 11.12 -4.16
N THR A 191 -1.94 10.69 -2.90
CA THR A 191 -1.26 9.45 -2.50
C THR A 191 -1.77 8.22 -3.25
N ILE A 192 -3.07 8.20 -3.58
CA ILE A 192 -3.68 7.08 -4.31
C ILE A 192 -3.17 6.92 -5.76
N GLU A 193 -2.63 7.96 -6.38
CA GLU A 193 -2.02 7.85 -7.72
C GLU A 193 -0.62 7.22 -7.67
N ASP A 194 0.12 7.39 -6.56
CA ASP A 194 1.45 6.81 -6.38
C ASP A 194 1.38 5.29 -6.11
N GLU A 195 0.27 4.80 -5.53
CA GLU A 195 0.04 3.38 -5.25
C GLU A 195 -0.63 2.63 -6.42
N ASN A 196 -1.25 3.35 -7.35
CA ASN A 196 -1.82 2.78 -8.56
C ASN A 196 -0.76 2.78 -9.66
N ASP A 197 -0.29 1.58 -10.03
CA ASP A 197 0.77 1.29 -11.00
C ASP A 197 0.42 1.72 -12.44
N ILE A 198 0.23 3.01 -12.67
CA ILE A 198 -0.07 3.61 -13.96
C ILE A 198 1.26 3.68 -14.73
N GLY A 199 1.48 2.69 -15.60
CA GLY A 199 2.59 2.69 -16.55
C GLY A 199 3.89 2.09 -16.03
N SER A 200 3.86 1.15 -15.07
CA SER A 200 5.03 0.33 -14.76
C SER A 200 5.51 -0.41 -16.02
N GLU A 201 6.78 -0.21 -16.37
CA GLU A 201 7.45 -0.93 -17.45
C GLU A 201 7.82 -2.33 -16.94
N ASP A 202 7.51 -3.36 -17.72
CA ASP A 202 8.03 -4.70 -17.43
C ASP A 202 9.56 -4.74 -17.58
N GLU A 203 10.20 -5.84 -17.16
CA GLU A 203 11.66 -6.04 -17.30
C GLU A 203 12.16 -5.93 -18.77
N ALA A 204 11.24 -5.88 -19.75
CA ALA A 204 11.50 -5.72 -21.17
C ALA A 204 11.19 -4.30 -21.71
N GLY A 205 10.90 -3.32 -20.85
CA GLY A 205 10.63 -1.92 -21.23
C GLY A 205 9.29 -1.73 -21.94
N ARG A 206 8.33 -2.66 -21.76
CA ARG A 206 6.98 -2.52 -22.31
C ARG A 206 6.10 -1.84 -21.28
N VAL A 207 5.58 -0.67 -21.64
CA VAL A 207 4.61 0.07 -20.85
C VAL A 207 3.30 -0.72 -20.79
N ASN A 208 2.85 -1.06 -19.59
CA ASN A 208 1.57 -1.72 -19.41
C ASN A 208 0.40 -0.76 -19.63
N TYR A 209 -0.02 -0.60 -20.89
CA TYR A 209 -1.13 0.28 -21.29
C TYR A 209 -2.53 -0.20 -20.86
N SER A 210 -2.65 -1.29 -20.09
CA SER A 210 -3.95 -1.85 -19.69
C SER A 210 -4.66 -1.04 -18.59
N ASN A 211 -3.91 -0.27 -17.80
CA ASN A 211 -4.41 0.55 -16.69
C ASN A 211 -4.23 2.05 -16.98
N ARG A 212 -5.01 2.62 -17.90
CA ARG A 212 -4.95 4.05 -18.25
C ARG A 212 -5.47 5.02 -17.18
N GLY A 213 -5.56 4.61 -15.92
CA GLY A 213 -6.03 5.49 -14.83
C GLY A 213 -7.44 6.04 -15.03
N PHE A 214 -8.29 5.40 -15.86
CA PHE A 214 -9.67 5.86 -16.08
C PHE A 214 -10.51 5.75 -14.80
N LEU A 215 -10.15 4.82 -13.91
CA LEU A 215 -10.79 4.60 -12.62
C LEU A 215 -9.75 4.33 -11.56
N ILE A 216 -9.63 5.25 -10.60
CA ILE A 216 -8.81 5.08 -9.41
C ILE A 216 -9.68 4.37 -8.37
N SER A 217 -9.49 3.06 -8.22
CA SER A 217 -10.19 2.26 -7.20
C SER A 217 -9.54 2.44 -5.84
N CYS A 218 -10.35 2.42 -4.79
CA CYS A 218 -9.88 2.46 -3.40
C CYS A 218 -10.63 1.44 -2.52
N SER A 219 -9.98 1.08 -1.41
CA SER A 219 -10.48 0.20 -0.36
C SER A 219 -10.80 1.00 0.92
N PRO A 220 -11.64 0.48 1.83
CA PRO A 220 -11.91 1.14 3.09
C PRO A 220 -10.62 1.34 3.90
N GLY A 221 -10.38 2.56 4.38
CA GLY A 221 -9.19 2.96 5.12
C GLY A 221 -7.98 3.33 4.26
N GLU A 222 -8.09 3.26 2.93
CA GLU A 222 -7.02 3.67 2.01
C GLU A 222 -6.88 5.20 1.96
N GLU A 223 -5.65 5.70 1.94
CA GLU A 223 -5.36 7.13 1.89
C GLU A 223 -5.48 7.67 0.45
N LEU A 224 -6.39 8.62 0.25
CA LEU A 224 -6.67 9.21 -1.05
C LEU A 224 -5.76 10.41 -1.33
N PHE A 225 -5.71 11.31 -0.35
CA PHE A 225 -5.00 12.58 -0.43
C PHE A 225 -4.36 12.95 0.90
N GLU A 226 -3.28 13.72 0.83
CA GLU A 226 -2.67 14.41 1.96
C GLU A 226 -2.51 15.90 1.62
N PHE A 227 -3.04 16.76 2.48
CA PHE A 227 -2.78 18.20 2.41
C PHE A 227 -1.83 18.60 3.52
N ILE A 228 -0.61 19.00 3.17
CA ILE A 228 0.39 19.55 4.09
C ILE A 228 0.01 21.00 4.38
N LYS A 229 -0.18 21.33 5.67
CA LYS A 229 -0.54 22.68 6.10
C LYS A 229 0.67 23.61 6.05
N PRO A 230 0.47 24.90 5.72
CA PRO A 230 1.56 25.86 5.75
C PRO A 230 2.05 26.07 7.20
N GLN A 231 3.36 26.13 7.39
CA GLN A 231 3.98 26.41 8.69
C GLN A 231 5.00 27.53 8.54
N GLN A 232 4.83 28.59 9.33
CA GLN A 232 5.77 29.71 9.34
C GLN A 232 7.10 29.21 9.93
N GLY A 233 8.17 29.42 9.18
CA GLY A 233 9.52 29.15 9.67
C GLY A 233 10.03 30.26 10.58
N GLU A 234 11.19 30.04 11.18
CA GLU A 234 11.80 30.94 12.16
C GLU A 234 13.17 31.43 11.70
N HIS A 235 13.47 32.71 11.92
CA HIS A 235 14.73 33.31 11.46
C HIS A 235 15.97 32.69 12.11
N GLY A 236 17.09 32.71 11.40
CA GLY A 236 18.41 32.35 11.93
C GLY A 236 19.30 33.57 12.19
N ARG A 237 20.52 33.33 12.67
CA ARG A 237 21.54 34.35 12.92
C ARG A 237 22.94 33.83 12.62
N THR A 238 23.69 34.51 11.75
CA THR A 238 25.06 34.11 11.40
C THR A 238 26.05 34.41 12.54
N CYS A 239 27.27 33.84 12.48
CA CYS A 239 28.37 34.20 13.40
C CYS A 239 28.83 35.67 13.31
N ARG A 240 28.31 36.42 12.32
CA ARG A 240 28.56 37.85 12.12
C ARG A 240 27.51 38.72 12.81
N GLY A 241 26.43 38.13 13.30
CA GLY A 241 25.27 38.84 13.85
C GLY A 241 24.24 39.26 12.79
N GLU A 242 24.36 38.79 11.55
CA GLU A 242 23.43 39.08 10.45
C GLU A 242 22.23 38.14 10.52
N LEU A 243 21.01 38.68 10.33
CA LEU A 243 19.77 37.91 10.32
C LEU A 243 19.71 37.00 9.08
N ILE A 244 19.35 35.74 9.28
CA ILE A 244 18.98 34.83 8.20
C ILE A 244 17.46 34.84 8.12
N ALA A 245 16.92 35.71 7.25
CA ALA A 245 15.49 35.94 7.15
C ALA A 245 14.77 34.75 6.51
N VAL A 246 13.56 34.48 6.99
CA VAL A 246 12.65 33.46 6.46
C VAL A 246 11.46 34.20 5.87
N GLU A 247 11.01 33.79 4.69
CA GLU A 247 9.87 34.41 4.03
C GLU A 247 8.59 34.25 4.85
N ILE A 248 7.75 35.28 4.86
CA ILE A 248 6.42 35.23 5.46
C ILE A 248 5.50 34.53 4.46
N ILE A 249 4.84 33.46 4.89
CA ILE A 249 3.93 32.68 4.05
C ILE A 249 2.47 32.83 4.50
N ASP A 250 1.53 32.54 3.60
CA ASP A 250 0.10 32.55 3.91
C ASP A 250 -0.32 31.29 4.67
N LEU A 251 -0.55 31.44 5.98
CA LEU A 251 -0.95 30.36 6.87
C LEU A 251 -2.43 29.96 6.74
N ASP A 252 -3.25 30.79 6.09
CA ASP A 252 -4.68 30.52 5.90
C ASP A 252 -4.97 29.72 4.62
N THR A 253 -3.92 29.25 3.93
CA THR A 253 -4.06 28.42 2.73
C THR A 253 -4.80 27.11 3.06
N THR A 254 -5.89 26.86 2.35
CA THR A 254 -6.75 25.68 2.53
C THR A 254 -6.85 24.86 1.24
N PRO A 255 -7.26 23.57 1.34
CA PRO A 255 -7.53 22.74 0.16
C PRO A 255 -8.56 23.39 -0.77
N LEU A 256 -8.27 23.41 -2.08
CA LEU A 256 -9.18 23.94 -3.10
C LEU A 256 -10.32 22.98 -3.50
N PHE A 257 -10.49 21.90 -2.75
CA PHE A 257 -11.50 20.86 -2.99
C PHE A 257 -12.29 20.55 -1.71
N THR A 258 -13.48 20.01 -1.90
CA THR A 258 -14.30 19.46 -0.81
C THR A 258 -14.44 17.96 -0.99
N VAL A 259 -14.89 17.27 0.07
CA VAL A 259 -15.17 15.83 0.02
C VAL A 259 -16.57 15.54 0.51
N GLU A 260 -17.17 14.49 -0.01
CA GLU A 260 -18.44 13.93 0.46
C GLU A 260 -18.25 12.98 1.65
N ASN A 261 -19.36 12.57 2.26
CA ASN A 261 -19.38 11.74 3.47
C ASN A 261 -18.71 10.36 3.32
N ASN A 262 -18.47 9.89 2.08
CA ASN A 262 -17.78 8.62 1.86
C ASN A 262 -16.25 8.74 2.03
N ILE A 263 -15.73 9.95 2.28
CA ILE A 263 -14.33 10.21 2.56
C ILE A 263 -14.22 10.78 3.99
N GLU A 264 -13.45 10.10 4.83
CA GLU A 264 -13.11 10.55 6.17
C GLU A 264 -12.01 11.61 6.11
N VAL A 265 -12.19 12.69 6.88
CA VAL A 265 -11.19 13.76 6.99
C VAL A 265 -10.55 13.70 8.37
N GLN A 266 -9.25 13.44 8.39
CA GLN A 266 -8.43 13.44 9.60
C GLN A 266 -7.56 14.70 9.63
N ASP A 267 -8.00 15.67 10.43
CA ASP A 267 -7.36 16.97 10.56
C ASP A 267 -6.35 16.97 11.72
N SER A 268 -5.07 17.19 11.42
CA SER A 268 -3.97 17.26 12.39
C SER A 268 -3.36 18.67 12.43
N PHE A 269 -2.33 18.87 13.26
CA PHE A 269 -1.61 20.15 13.28
C PHE A 269 -0.81 20.39 11.99
N GLU A 270 -0.21 19.34 11.43
CA GLU A 270 0.75 19.45 10.32
C GLU A 270 0.11 19.18 8.95
N ASN A 271 -0.97 18.41 8.91
CA ASN A 271 -1.61 17.97 7.66
C ASN A 271 -3.10 17.66 7.85
N ILE A 272 -3.78 17.44 6.72
CA ILE A 272 -5.12 16.88 6.64
C ILE A 272 -5.04 15.63 5.76
N LYS A 273 -5.43 14.48 6.29
CA LYS A 273 -5.52 13.22 5.53
C LYS A 273 -6.95 12.91 5.15
N TYR A 274 -7.12 12.39 3.94
CA TYR A 274 -8.42 12.03 3.39
C TYR A 274 -8.44 10.54 3.12
N LEU A 275 -9.25 9.79 3.86
CA LEU A 275 -9.29 8.34 3.79
C LEU A 275 -10.62 7.86 3.24
N SER A 276 -10.58 6.80 2.46
CA SER A 276 -11.79 6.14 1.99
C SER A 276 -12.54 5.48 3.15
N THR A 277 -13.87 5.64 3.21
CA THR A 277 -14.70 4.90 4.18
C THR A 277 -15.28 3.60 3.63
N LYS A 278 -15.21 3.39 2.30
CA LYS A 278 -15.82 2.23 1.61
C LYS A 278 -15.08 1.87 0.32
N SER A 279 -15.22 0.64 -0.16
CA SER A 279 -14.72 0.29 -1.49
C SER A 279 -15.45 1.05 -2.60
N GLY A 280 -14.73 1.50 -3.62
CA GLY A 280 -15.33 2.13 -4.79
C GLY A 280 -14.30 2.84 -5.66
N TYR A 281 -14.77 3.77 -6.49
CA TYR A 281 -13.94 4.61 -7.33
C TYR A 281 -13.96 6.05 -6.87
N LEU A 282 -12.80 6.69 -6.91
CA LEU A 282 -12.69 8.12 -6.69
C LEU A 282 -13.34 8.88 -7.86
N VAL A 283 -14.38 9.64 -7.58
CA VAL A 283 -15.10 10.46 -8.56
C VAL A 283 -14.92 11.93 -8.20
N LYS A 284 -14.64 12.75 -9.22
CA LYS A 284 -14.56 14.20 -9.09
C LYS A 284 -15.71 14.87 -9.83
N THR A 285 -16.55 15.60 -9.08
CA THR A 285 -17.62 16.44 -9.63
C THR A 285 -17.28 17.90 -9.35
N GLY A 286 -16.75 18.60 -10.37
CA GLY A 286 -16.22 19.95 -10.17
C GLY A 286 -15.01 19.94 -9.24
N ASN A 287 -15.11 20.60 -8.08
CA ASN A 287 -14.08 20.61 -7.03
C ASN A 287 -14.41 19.69 -5.85
N GLN A 288 -15.40 18.81 -5.98
CA GLN A 288 -15.78 17.90 -4.91
C GLN A 288 -15.39 16.46 -5.27
N TYR A 289 -14.77 15.77 -4.32
CA TYR A 289 -14.45 14.35 -4.43
C TYR A 289 -15.46 13.50 -3.65
N ASP A 290 -15.80 12.35 -4.20
CA ASP A 290 -16.61 11.33 -3.56
C ASP A 290 -16.10 9.93 -3.94
N ILE A 291 -16.56 8.92 -3.21
CA ILE A 291 -16.36 7.52 -3.57
C ILE A 291 -17.70 6.96 -4.03
N SER A 292 -17.76 6.59 -5.31
CA SER A 292 -18.92 5.91 -5.88
C SER A 292 -18.67 4.41 -6.01
N ASN A 293 -19.69 3.62 -5.69
CA ASN A 293 -19.71 2.18 -5.94
C ASN A 293 -20.46 1.82 -7.23
N SER A 294 -21.04 2.80 -7.92
CA SER A 294 -21.70 2.63 -9.21
C SER A 294 -21.14 3.61 -10.23
N ILE A 295 -20.87 3.13 -11.45
CA ILE A 295 -20.45 3.99 -12.55
C ILE A 295 -21.23 3.70 -13.82
N ASP A 296 -21.63 4.76 -14.49
CA ASP A 296 -22.26 4.71 -15.81
C ASP A 296 -21.21 5.07 -16.86
N VAL A 297 -20.97 4.15 -17.80
CA VAL A 297 -20.03 4.33 -18.91
C VAL A 297 -20.76 4.13 -20.23
N GLY A 298 -20.39 4.88 -21.27
CA GLY A 298 -21.00 4.72 -22.59
C GLY A 298 -20.54 3.46 -23.32
N GLU A 299 -19.30 3.04 -23.08
CA GLU A 299 -18.69 1.84 -23.68
C GLU A 299 -17.46 1.37 -22.88
N ILE A 300 -17.21 0.06 -22.92
CA ILE A 300 -15.99 -0.57 -22.43
C ILE A 300 -15.14 -0.96 -23.64
N SER A 301 -14.00 -0.29 -23.81
CA SER A 301 -13.03 -0.55 -24.87
C SER A 301 -11.59 -0.38 -24.37
N PHE A 302 -10.62 -0.86 -25.15
CA PHE A 302 -9.20 -0.59 -24.89
C PHE A 302 -8.88 0.92 -24.91
N LYS A 303 -9.67 1.72 -25.64
CA LYS A 303 -9.44 3.17 -25.77
C LYS A 303 -10.01 3.95 -24.59
N THR A 304 -11.19 3.56 -24.10
CA THR A 304 -11.91 4.29 -23.05
C THR A 304 -11.53 3.81 -21.67
N THR A 305 -11.81 2.55 -21.34
CA THR A 305 -11.74 2.03 -19.98
C THR A 305 -10.52 1.15 -19.74
N GLY A 306 -9.91 0.58 -20.78
CA GLY A 306 -8.94 -0.50 -20.60
C GLY A 306 -9.59 -1.75 -20.00
N THR A 307 -8.76 -2.67 -19.49
CA THR A 307 -9.24 -3.89 -18.83
C THR A 307 -9.77 -3.54 -17.44
N ILE A 308 -10.94 -4.06 -17.08
CA ILE A 308 -11.54 -3.79 -15.76
C ILE A 308 -11.35 -5.03 -14.90
N ASN A 309 -10.55 -4.91 -13.86
CA ASN A 309 -10.28 -5.99 -12.92
C ASN A 309 -10.45 -5.51 -11.48
N THR A 310 -11.62 -5.78 -10.90
CA THR A 310 -11.91 -5.51 -9.49
C THR A 310 -12.11 -6.81 -8.74
N ASP A 311 -11.92 -6.79 -7.42
CA ASP A 311 -12.30 -7.91 -6.57
C ASP A 311 -13.81 -8.20 -6.68
N LEU A 312 -14.19 -9.47 -6.88
CA LEU A 312 -15.60 -9.91 -6.91
C LEU A 312 -16.29 -9.77 -5.54
N ASP A 313 -15.52 -9.54 -4.47
CA ASP A 313 -16.01 -9.24 -3.13
C ASP A 313 -16.24 -7.73 -2.89
N SER A 314 -15.82 -6.87 -3.82
CA SER A 314 -16.12 -5.43 -3.77
C SER A 314 -17.59 -5.13 -4.12
N GLU A 315 -18.20 -4.11 -3.52
CA GLU A 315 -19.59 -3.68 -3.82
C GLU A 315 -19.71 -2.86 -5.12
N ILE A 316 -18.86 -3.14 -6.11
CA ILE A 316 -18.74 -2.32 -7.32
C ILE A 316 -19.76 -2.75 -8.37
N SER A 317 -20.44 -1.76 -8.94
CA SER A 317 -21.44 -1.90 -10.00
C SER A 317 -21.07 -1.05 -11.22
N ILE A 318 -21.10 -1.64 -12.41
CA ILE A 318 -20.83 -0.92 -13.66
C ILE A 318 -22.06 -1.05 -14.55
N ASN A 319 -22.57 0.09 -15.01
CA ASN A 319 -23.63 0.18 -16.01
C ASN A 319 -23.03 0.68 -17.32
N VAL A 320 -23.12 -0.13 -18.37
CA VAL A 320 -22.68 0.24 -19.71
C VAL A 320 -23.91 0.59 -20.55
N ILE A 321 -24.02 1.85 -20.96
CA ILE A 321 -25.24 2.38 -21.61
C ILE A 321 -24.91 2.81 -23.04
N LYS A 322 -25.33 2.01 -24.03
CA LYS A 322 -25.43 2.40 -25.43
C LYS A 322 -26.87 2.79 -25.78
N GLU A 323 -27.02 3.84 -26.58
CA GLU A 323 -28.33 4.27 -27.10
C GLU A 323 -28.94 3.22 -28.02
N ASN A 324 -28.11 2.51 -28.79
CA ASN A 324 -28.53 1.46 -29.72
C ASN A 324 -28.19 0.07 -29.16
N PRO A 325 -29.17 -0.79 -28.84
CA PRO A 325 -28.93 -2.12 -28.29
C PRO A 325 -28.15 -3.08 -29.20
N LEU A 326 -28.09 -2.80 -30.50
CA LEU A 326 -27.34 -3.60 -31.47
C LEU A 326 -25.86 -3.22 -31.55
N GLU A 327 -25.47 -2.08 -31.00
CA GLU A 327 -24.08 -1.67 -30.91
C GLU A 327 -23.39 -2.38 -29.75
N ASP A 328 -22.11 -2.67 -29.93
CA ASP A 328 -21.29 -3.27 -28.90
C ASP A 328 -21.04 -2.25 -27.79
N ALA A 329 -21.62 -2.53 -26.63
CA ALA A 329 -21.36 -1.82 -25.38
C ALA A 329 -20.03 -2.27 -24.76
N ILE A 330 -19.64 -3.53 -24.98
CA ILE A 330 -18.32 -4.06 -24.67
C ILE A 330 -17.66 -4.49 -25.97
N GLU A 331 -16.56 -3.82 -26.34
CA GLU A 331 -15.83 -4.11 -27.58
C GLU A 331 -15.12 -5.49 -27.55
N GLU A 332 -14.60 -5.88 -28.71
CA GLU A 332 -13.88 -7.13 -28.90
C GLU A 332 -12.67 -7.28 -27.97
N GLY A 333 -12.51 -8.48 -27.43
CA GLY A 333 -11.30 -8.89 -26.68
C GLY A 333 -11.20 -8.30 -25.27
N MET A 334 -12.24 -7.62 -24.79
CA MET A 334 -12.24 -7.04 -23.46
C MET A 334 -12.39 -8.10 -22.36
N HIS A 335 -11.71 -7.86 -21.25
CA HIS A 335 -11.82 -8.64 -20.02
C HIS A 335 -12.42 -7.78 -18.91
N VAL A 336 -13.52 -8.24 -18.31
CA VAL A 336 -14.26 -7.49 -17.29
C VAL A 336 -14.52 -8.39 -16.08
N ILE A 337 -13.98 -8.00 -14.94
CA ILE A 337 -14.17 -8.66 -13.64
C ILE A 337 -14.75 -7.64 -12.67
N VAL A 338 -16.04 -7.79 -12.32
CA VAL A 338 -16.78 -6.86 -11.44
C VAL A 338 -17.95 -7.55 -10.74
N GLN A 339 -18.34 -7.12 -9.55
CA GLN A 339 -19.42 -7.76 -8.80
C GLN A 339 -20.78 -7.67 -9.51
N ASN A 340 -21.20 -6.48 -9.94
CA ASN A 340 -22.45 -6.27 -10.66
C ASN A 340 -22.20 -5.59 -12.01
N LEU A 341 -22.68 -6.19 -13.10
CA LEU A 341 -22.53 -5.65 -14.44
C LEU A 341 -23.88 -5.58 -15.15
N SER A 342 -24.27 -4.36 -15.53
CA SER A 342 -25.46 -4.10 -16.34
C SER A 342 -25.05 -3.55 -17.69
N ILE A 343 -25.52 -4.16 -18.77
CA ILE A 343 -25.14 -3.81 -20.15
C ILE A 343 -26.42 -3.53 -20.93
N SER A 344 -26.62 -2.26 -21.26
CA SER A 344 -27.60 -1.82 -22.25
C SER A 344 -26.92 -1.74 -23.61
N GLY A 345 -26.83 -2.88 -24.30
CA GLY A 345 -26.10 -3.03 -25.56
C GLY A 345 -25.67 -4.48 -25.80
N SER A 346 -24.89 -4.70 -26.86
CA SER A 346 -24.35 -6.01 -27.23
C SER A 346 -22.93 -6.20 -26.70
N ILE A 347 -22.47 -7.44 -26.63
CA ILE A 347 -21.07 -7.77 -26.30
C ILE A 347 -20.37 -8.36 -27.53
N GLY A 348 -19.19 -7.83 -27.83
CA GLY A 348 -18.39 -8.20 -28.98
C GLY A 348 -17.74 -9.58 -28.90
N PRO A 349 -17.02 -10.00 -29.97
CA PRO A 349 -16.27 -11.26 -30.01
C PRO A 349 -15.14 -11.31 -28.98
N ASN A 350 -14.74 -12.53 -28.58
CA ASN A 350 -13.59 -12.78 -27.70
C ASN A 350 -13.65 -12.11 -26.31
N THR A 351 -14.80 -11.55 -25.93
CA THR A 351 -15.00 -10.89 -24.63
C THR A 351 -15.13 -11.91 -23.50
N LYS A 352 -14.46 -11.65 -22.37
CA LYS A 352 -14.55 -12.47 -21.15
C LYS A 352 -15.12 -11.66 -20.00
N ILE A 353 -16.24 -12.14 -19.44
CA ILE A 353 -16.92 -11.48 -18.32
C ILE A 353 -16.93 -12.44 -17.13
N GLU A 354 -16.44 -11.98 -15.98
CA GLU A 354 -16.57 -12.66 -14.69
C GLU A 354 -17.28 -11.74 -13.69
N THR A 355 -18.44 -12.16 -13.19
CA THR A 355 -19.27 -11.30 -12.34
C THR A 355 -20.13 -12.08 -11.36
N ARG A 356 -20.71 -11.45 -10.32
CA ARG A 356 -21.73 -12.11 -9.51
C ARG A 356 -23.10 -11.99 -10.17
N ASN A 357 -23.48 -10.78 -10.57
CA ASN A 357 -24.79 -10.49 -11.17
C ASN A 357 -24.62 -9.80 -12.53
N LEU A 358 -25.13 -10.43 -13.58
CA LEU A 358 -25.07 -9.94 -14.95
C LEU A 358 -26.46 -9.62 -15.50
N SER A 359 -26.61 -8.48 -16.16
CA SER A 359 -27.76 -8.16 -16.99
C SER A 359 -27.27 -7.68 -18.36
N ILE A 360 -27.71 -8.32 -19.45
CA ILE A 360 -27.44 -7.91 -20.83
C ILE A 360 -28.77 -7.77 -21.56
N THR A 361 -29.14 -6.55 -21.96
CA THR A 361 -30.37 -6.33 -22.73
C THR A 361 -30.22 -6.66 -24.22
N GLY A 362 -29.01 -6.54 -24.77
CA GLY A 362 -28.70 -6.83 -26.17
C GLY A 362 -28.33 -8.29 -26.44
N GLN A 363 -27.39 -8.51 -27.37
CA GLN A 363 -26.95 -9.84 -27.79
C GLN A 363 -25.50 -10.14 -27.38
N SER A 364 -25.21 -11.43 -27.15
CA SER A 364 -23.84 -11.91 -27.05
C SER A 364 -23.31 -12.42 -28.38
N HIS A 365 -22.03 -12.14 -28.67
CA HIS A 365 -21.33 -12.77 -29.79
C HIS A 365 -21.06 -14.26 -29.51
N ASN A 366 -20.95 -15.08 -30.56
CA ASN A 366 -20.71 -16.53 -30.43
C ASN A 366 -19.36 -16.89 -29.78
N ASP A 367 -18.40 -15.99 -29.85
CA ASP A 367 -17.05 -16.18 -29.28
C ASP A 367 -16.89 -15.55 -27.88
N SER A 368 -17.98 -15.03 -27.30
CA SER A 368 -17.96 -14.48 -25.94
C SER A 368 -18.05 -15.58 -24.88
N SER A 369 -17.42 -15.34 -23.73
CA SER A 369 -17.47 -16.23 -22.57
C SER A 369 -17.87 -15.48 -21.30
N ILE A 370 -18.89 -15.97 -20.61
CA ILE A 370 -19.44 -15.37 -19.41
C ILE A 370 -19.38 -16.38 -18.26
N LYS A 371 -18.90 -15.94 -17.11
CA LYS A 371 -18.91 -16.69 -15.84
C LYS A 371 -19.60 -15.86 -14.77
N CYS A 372 -20.71 -16.36 -14.22
CA CYS A 372 -21.54 -15.56 -13.32
C CYS A 372 -22.29 -16.35 -12.25
N VAL A 373 -22.64 -15.77 -11.10
CA VAL A 373 -23.59 -16.44 -10.18
C VAL A 373 -25.00 -16.39 -10.76
N ASN A 374 -25.46 -15.19 -11.10
CA ASN A 374 -26.76 -14.95 -11.74
C ASN A 374 -26.57 -14.19 -13.05
N ALA A 375 -27.26 -14.59 -14.11
CA ALA A 375 -27.31 -13.86 -15.37
C ALA A 375 -28.72 -13.73 -15.92
N ASN A 376 -29.03 -12.54 -16.46
CA ASN A 376 -30.17 -12.28 -17.34
C ASN A 376 -29.64 -11.79 -18.69
N ILE A 377 -29.96 -12.50 -19.77
CA ILE A 377 -29.43 -12.21 -21.12
C ILE A 377 -30.60 -12.11 -22.12
N GLY A 378 -30.60 -11.08 -22.95
CA GLY A 378 -31.54 -10.90 -24.06
C GLY A 378 -31.39 -11.99 -25.12
N LEU A 379 -30.37 -11.91 -25.97
CA LEU A 379 -30.06 -12.92 -27.00
C LEU A 379 -28.68 -13.53 -26.76
N HIS A 380 -28.62 -14.83 -26.47
CA HIS A 380 -27.36 -15.51 -26.18
C HIS A 380 -26.89 -16.37 -27.35
N LYS A 381 -25.69 -16.10 -27.87
CA LYS A 381 -25.00 -16.90 -28.90
C LYS A 381 -23.66 -17.48 -28.45
N GLY A 382 -23.06 -16.93 -27.39
CA GLY A 382 -21.77 -17.35 -26.86
C GLY A 382 -21.85 -18.50 -25.85
N LYS A 383 -20.93 -18.50 -24.88
CA LYS A 383 -20.91 -19.45 -23.77
C LYS A 383 -21.16 -18.76 -22.43
N VAL A 384 -22.07 -19.30 -21.62
CA VAL A 384 -22.33 -18.82 -20.26
C VAL A 384 -22.25 -19.97 -19.25
N VAL A 385 -21.55 -19.72 -18.14
CA VAL A 385 -21.39 -20.65 -17.01
C VAL A 385 -21.88 -19.96 -15.74
N GLY A 386 -22.88 -20.51 -15.05
CA GLY A 386 -23.37 -19.87 -13.82
C GLY A 386 -24.34 -20.66 -12.95
N ARG A 387 -24.71 -20.15 -11.77
CA ARG A 387 -25.67 -20.90 -10.91
C ARG A 387 -27.07 -20.80 -11.48
N ARG A 388 -27.54 -19.58 -11.72
CA ARG A 388 -28.86 -19.32 -12.31
C ARG A 388 -28.69 -18.48 -13.57
N VAL A 389 -29.10 -19.03 -14.71
CA VAL A 389 -28.99 -18.36 -16.01
C VAL A 389 -30.37 -18.24 -16.64
N GLU A 390 -30.81 -17.01 -16.85
CA GLU A 390 -32.07 -16.67 -17.52
C GLU A 390 -31.78 -16.04 -18.88
N VAL A 391 -32.34 -16.61 -19.94
CA VAL A 391 -32.12 -16.13 -21.32
C VAL A 391 -33.46 -15.93 -22.03
N THR A 392 -33.66 -14.77 -22.66
CA THR A 392 -34.88 -14.52 -23.44
C THR A 392 -34.88 -15.30 -24.76
N THR A 393 -33.75 -15.30 -25.47
CA THR A 393 -33.57 -16.09 -26.69
C THR A 393 -32.19 -16.74 -26.71
N LEU A 394 -32.12 -18.06 -26.78
CA LEU A 394 -30.89 -18.82 -27.00
C LEU A 394 -30.81 -19.18 -28.49
N GLU A 395 -29.78 -18.71 -29.18
CA GLU A 395 -29.54 -19.00 -30.59
C GLU A 395 -28.09 -19.44 -30.82
N GLY A 396 -27.85 -20.74 -31.00
CA GLY A 396 -26.49 -21.26 -31.26
C GLY A 396 -25.55 -21.32 -30.05
N GLY A 397 -25.90 -20.66 -28.94
CA GLY A 397 -25.07 -20.58 -27.75
C GLY A 397 -25.07 -21.82 -26.86
N GLU A 398 -24.15 -21.81 -25.89
CA GLU A 398 -23.97 -22.84 -24.86
C GLU A 398 -24.26 -22.26 -23.46
N ILE A 399 -25.12 -22.94 -22.69
CA ILE A 399 -25.43 -22.64 -21.29
C ILE A 399 -24.98 -23.81 -20.41
N ILE A 400 -24.16 -23.54 -19.40
CA ILE A 400 -23.79 -24.51 -18.35
C ILE A 400 -24.25 -23.93 -17.01
N ALA A 401 -25.27 -24.51 -16.37
CA ALA A 401 -25.88 -23.92 -15.18
C ALA A 401 -26.30 -24.88 -14.08
N ASP A 402 -26.61 -24.40 -12.87
CA ASP A 402 -27.41 -25.20 -11.92
C ASP A 402 -28.88 -25.17 -12.36
N VAL A 403 -29.38 -23.97 -12.66
CA VAL A 403 -30.73 -23.71 -13.16
C VAL A 403 -30.64 -22.88 -14.44
N ALA A 404 -31.17 -23.41 -15.54
CA ALA A 404 -31.28 -22.72 -16.82
C ALA A 404 -32.75 -22.46 -17.17
N ILE A 405 -33.12 -21.19 -17.37
CA ILE A 405 -34.47 -20.78 -17.76
C ILE A 405 -34.37 -20.04 -19.09
N VAL A 406 -35.00 -20.55 -20.14
CA VAL A 406 -34.88 -20.02 -21.49
C VAL A 406 -36.26 -19.77 -22.09
N LYS A 407 -36.60 -18.52 -22.43
CA LYS A 407 -37.93 -18.23 -23.01
C LYS A 407 -38.09 -18.78 -24.42
N ASN A 408 -37.07 -18.65 -25.28
CA ASN A 408 -37.05 -19.25 -26.63
C ASN A 408 -35.69 -19.90 -26.91
N ALA A 409 -35.66 -21.15 -27.36
CA ALA A 409 -34.40 -21.86 -27.65
C ALA A 409 -34.36 -22.43 -29.08
N MET A 410 -33.27 -22.16 -29.82
CA MET A 410 -33.02 -22.72 -31.16
C MET A 410 -31.52 -22.95 -31.38
N ARG A 411 -31.14 -24.08 -32.02
CA ARG A 411 -29.74 -24.41 -32.35
C ARG A 411 -28.75 -24.38 -31.16
N GLY A 412 -29.23 -24.35 -29.92
CA GLY A 412 -28.40 -24.15 -28.72
C GLY A 412 -28.08 -25.42 -27.96
N LYS A 413 -27.13 -25.32 -27.02
CA LYS A 413 -26.78 -26.39 -26.08
C LYS A 413 -27.00 -25.92 -24.65
N ILE A 414 -27.71 -26.70 -23.86
CA ILE A 414 -28.00 -26.39 -22.46
C ILE A 414 -27.61 -27.60 -21.63
N ARG A 415 -26.73 -27.41 -20.64
CA ARG A 415 -26.33 -28.41 -19.67
C ARG A 415 -26.58 -27.87 -18.27
N ALA A 416 -27.56 -28.40 -17.54
CA ALA A 416 -27.89 -27.90 -16.20
C ALA A 416 -28.43 -28.94 -15.23
N ARG A 417 -28.61 -28.65 -13.94
CA ARG A 417 -29.36 -29.57 -13.06
C ARG A 417 -30.85 -29.54 -13.42
N THR A 418 -31.37 -28.33 -13.62
CA THR A 418 -32.76 -28.07 -14.01
C THR A 418 -32.81 -27.18 -15.24
N ILE A 419 -33.62 -27.58 -16.23
CA ILE A 419 -33.85 -26.83 -17.47
C ILE A 419 -35.33 -26.52 -17.59
N GLU A 420 -35.67 -25.24 -17.80
CA GLU A 420 -37.02 -24.77 -18.10
C GLU A 420 -37.00 -23.97 -19.42
N ILE A 421 -37.85 -24.34 -20.37
CA ILE A 421 -37.95 -23.65 -21.66
C ILE A 421 -39.39 -23.27 -21.98
N GLY A 422 -39.62 -22.01 -22.35
CA GLY A 422 -40.91 -21.56 -22.85
C GLY A 422 -41.23 -22.17 -24.23
N THR A 423 -40.58 -21.68 -25.28
CA THR A 423 -40.73 -22.18 -26.66
C THR A 423 -39.46 -22.86 -27.16
N LEU A 424 -39.56 -24.15 -27.48
CA LEU A 424 -38.50 -24.95 -28.06
C LEU A 424 -38.62 -24.99 -29.59
N GLY A 425 -37.62 -24.45 -30.30
CA GLY A 425 -37.47 -24.55 -31.75
C GLY A 425 -36.78 -25.84 -32.17
N SER A 426 -35.89 -25.77 -33.16
CA SER A 426 -35.20 -26.96 -33.71
C SER A 426 -33.73 -27.03 -33.30
N HIS A 427 -33.17 -28.24 -33.33
CA HIS A 427 -31.74 -28.52 -33.11
C HIS A 427 -31.18 -28.06 -31.76
N VAL A 428 -31.99 -28.12 -30.70
CA VAL A 428 -31.52 -27.82 -29.33
C VAL A 428 -31.13 -29.10 -28.62
N THR A 429 -29.95 -29.10 -28.00
CA THR A 429 -29.51 -30.19 -27.11
C THR A 429 -29.65 -29.75 -25.66
N MET A 430 -30.44 -30.48 -24.88
CA MET A 430 -30.69 -30.23 -23.46
C MET A 430 -30.19 -31.42 -22.66
N GLU A 431 -29.26 -31.22 -21.74
CA GLU A 431 -28.71 -32.25 -20.88
C GLU A 431 -28.91 -31.87 -19.41
N ALA A 432 -29.77 -32.60 -18.70
CA ALA A 432 -30.10 -32.34 -17.30
C ALA A 432 -29.85 -33.51 -16.36
N SER A 433 -29.45 -33.26 -15.11
CA SER A 433 -29.38 -34.32 -14.10
C SER A 433 -30.70 -34.58 -13.38
N GLN A 434 -31.55 -33.56 -13.23
CA GLN A 434 -32.79 -33.67 -12.44
C GLN A 434 -34.04 -33.54 -13.30
N TYR A 435 -34.20 -32.43 -14.02
CA TYR A 435 -35.49 -32.07 -14.59
C TYR A 435 -35.38 -31.24 -15.86
N ILE A 436 -36.22 -31.56 -16.85
CA ILE A 436 -36.42 -30.75 -18.06
C ILE A 436 -37.91 -30.45 -18.18
N GLN A 437 -38.28 -29.17 -18.26
CA GLN A 437 -39.64 -28.73 -18.54
C GLN A 437 -39.70 -27.85 -19.77
N ILE A 438 -40.64 -28.13 -20.66
CA ILE A 438 -40.91 -27.32 -21.84
C ILE A 438 -42.38 -26.91 -21.87
N ASP A 439 -42.66 -25.63 -22.10
CA ASP A 439 -44.04 -25.18 -22.22
C ASP A 439 -44.61 -25.51 -23.61
N LYS A 440 -43.85 -25.22 -24.68
CA LYS A 440 -44.30 -25.39 -26.06
C LYS A 440 -43.17 -25.87 -26.97
N VAL A 441 -43.41 -26.96 -27.71
CA VAL A 441 -42.49 -27.48 -28.74
C VAL A 441 -43.00 -27.07 -30.13
N LYS A 442 -42.17 -26.35 -30.91
CA LYS A 442 -42.48 -25.91 -32.28
C LYS A 442 -41.56 -26.50 -33.34
N GLY A 443 -40.32 -26.83 -32.99
CA GLY A 443 -39.35 -27.39 -33.92
C GLY A 443 -39.08 -28.87 -33.69
N GLU A 444 -38.15 -29.40 -34.48
CA GLU A 444 -37.78 -30.82 -34.55
C GLU A 444 -36.27 -30.98 -34.36
N GLU A 445 -35.80 -32.23 -34.32
CA GLU A 445 -34.40 -32.61 -34.16
C GLU A 445 -33.80 -32.13 -32.82
N ASN A 446 -34.64 -32.02 -31.78
CA ASN A 446 -34.19 -31.69 -30.43
C ASN A 446 -33.76 -32.94 -29.67
N GLN A 447 -32.78 -32.78 -28.77
CA GLN A 447 -32.30 -33.86 -27.91
C GLN A 447 -32.56 -33.52 -26.44
N PHE A 448 -33.29 -34.39 -25.77
CA PHE A 448 -33.59 -34.33 -24.34
C PHE A 448 -32.80 -35.42 -23.64
N ILE A 449 -31.78 -35.05 -22.88
CA ILE A 449 -30.84 -35.96 -22.28
C ILE A 449 -30.94 -35.85 -20.77
N ILE A 450 -31.34 -36.92 -20.10
CA ILE A 450 -31.18 -37.05 -18.65
C ILE A 450 -29.84 -37.72 -18.38
N ASN A 451 -28.91 -36.97 -17.79
CA ASN A 451 -27.58 -37.45 -17.43
C ASN A 451 -27.26 -37.10 -15.96
N PRO A 452 -27.25 -38.08 -15.05
CA PRO A 452 -26.97 -37.87 -13.62
C PRO A 452 -25.54 -37.36 -13.34
N LEU A 453 -24.62 -37.42 -14.31
CA LEU A 453 -23.27 -36.86 -14.18
C LEU A 453 -23.20 -35.35 -14.38
N VAL A 454 -24.29 -34.69 -14.80
CA VAL A 454 -24.33 -33.23 -14.87
C VAL A 454 -24.24 -32.65 -13.47
N THR A 455 -23.10 -32.03 -13.17
CA THR A 455 -22.75 -31.37 -11.90
C THR A 455 -23.09 -29.88 -11.92
N SER A 456 -22.84 -29.19 -10.81
CA SER A 456 -23.03 -27.74 -10.77
C SER A 456 -22.07 -27.00 -11.70
N ALA A 457 -22.43 -25.79 -12.10
CA ALA A 457 -21.66 -24.97 -13.03
C ALA A 457 -20.25 -24.60 -12.57
N PHE A 458 -19.95 -24.78 -11.27
CA PHE A 458 -18.68 -24.41 -10.63
C PHE A 458 -17.92 -25.60 -10.02
N GLU A 459 -18.43 -26.83 -10.12
CA GLU A 459 -17.77 -28.02 -9.58
C GLU A 459 -16.72 -28.56 -10.58
N ASN A 460 -15.45 -28.24 -10.34
CA ASN A 460 -14.30 -28.95 -10.90
C ASN A 460 -14.09 -30.26 -10.09
N LYS A 461 -14.70 -31.36 -10.53
CA LYS A 461 -14.59 -32.68 -9.87
C LYS A 461 -13.14 -33.17 -9.69
N GLU A 462 -12.22 -32.80 -10.56
CA GLU A 462 -10.83 -33.28 -10.51
C GLU A 462 -10.07 -32.74 -9.29
N ASP A 463 -10.26 -31.47 -8.93
CA ASP A 463 -9.62 -30.87 -7.75
C ASP A 463 -10.28 -31.34 -6.44
N ASP A 464 -11.61 -31.52 -6.42
CA ASP A 464 -12.36 -31.91 -5.22
C ASP A 464 -12.08 -33.36 -4.78
N ASP A 465 -11.93 -34.29 -5.73
CA ASP A 465 -11.59 -35.69 -5.41
C ASP A 465 -10.13 -35.81 -4.91
N GLU A 466 -9.21 -35.06 -5.50
CA GLU A 466 -7.82 -34.97 -5.03
C GLU A 466 -7.75 -34.31 -3.65
N TYR A 467 -8.52 -33.25 -3.43
CA TYR A 467 -8.61 -32.55 -2.15
C TYR A 467 -9.27 -33.42 -1.06
N LEU A 468 -10.30 -34.20 -1.40
CA LEU A 468 -10.94 -35.16 -0.50
C LEU A 468 -9.96 -36.26 -0.11
N LYS A 469 -9.23 -36.82 -1.08
CA LYS A 469 -8.20 -37.84 -0.84
C LYS A 469 -7.09 -37.31 0.07
N LYS A 470 -6.55 -36.12 -0.23
CA LYS A 470 -5.54 -35.45 0.59
C LYS A 470 -6.05 -35.17 2.01
N THR A 471 -7.27 -34.66 2.13
CA THR A 471 -7.91 -34.39 3.43
C THR A 471 -8.10 -35.67 4.25
N LYS A 472 -8.41 -36.79 3.61
CA LYS A 472 -8.52 -38.11 4.25
C LYS A 472 -7.16 -38.62 4.74
N GLU A 473 -6.12 -38.52 3.92
CA GLU A 473 -4.75 -38.92 4.29
C GLU A 473 -4.24 -38.10 5.48
N GLU A 474 -4.44 -36.78 5.45
CA GLU A 474 -4.11 -35.88 6.57
C GLU A 474 -4.89 -36.24 7.85
N LEU A 475 -6.19 -36.55 7.74
CA LEU A 475 -7.01 -36.95 8.88
C LEU A 475 -6.52 -38.26 9.51
N VAL A 476 -6.10 -39.24 8.72
CA VAL A 476 -5.53 -40.50 9.21
C VAL A 476 -4.24 -40.25 10.01
N LEU A 477 -3.35 -39.40 9.49
CA LEU A 477 -2.11 -39.04 10.19
C LEU A 477 -2.40 -38.30 11.52
N LEU A 478 -3.36 -37.37 11.51
CA LEU A 478 -3.78 -36.65 12.71
C LEU A 478 -4.39 -37.59 13.76
N LEU A 479 -5.22 -38.55 13.37
CA LEU A 479 -5.80 -39.54 14.27
C LEU A 479 -4.73 -40.45 14.91
N GLN A 480 -3.70 -40.83 14.14
CA GLN A 480 -2.57 -41.60 14.67
C GLN A 480 -1.76 -40.79 15.69
N ALA A 481 -1.42 -39.54 15.37
CA ALA A 481 -0.72 -38.64 16.27
C ALA A 481 -1.55 -38.38 17.54
N PHE A 482 -2.86 -38.19 17.40
CA PHE A 482 -3.77 -37.96 18.53
C PHE A 482 -3.83 -39.17 19.46
N LYS A 483 -3.89 -40.39 18.89
CA LYS A 483 -3.84 -41.63 19.67
C LYS A 483 -2.55 -41.74 20.48
N GLN A 484 -1.39 -41.47 19.87
CA GLN A 484 -0.10 -41.48 20.56
C GLN A 484 -0.03 -40.41 21.67
N SER A 485 -0.48 -39.19 21.40
CA SER A 485 -0.54 -38.12 22.41
C SER A 485 -1.49 -38.45 23.55
N THR A 486 -2.62 -39.12 23.27
CA THR A 486 -3.58 -39.56 24.28
C THR A 486 -2.94 -40.58 25.23
N GLU A 487 -2.20 -41.54 24.68
CA GLU A 487 -1.48 -42.55 25.47
C GLU A 487 -0.38 -41.91 26.34
N GLN A 488 0.36 -40.93 25.80
CA GLN A 488 1.36 -40.18 26.56
C GLN A 488 0.75 -39.37 27.71
N VAL A 489 -0.36 -38.67 27.47
CA VAL A 489 -1.07 -37.92 28.52
C VAL A 489 -1.61 -38.87 29.58
N LYS A 490 -2.19 -40.02 29.20
CA LYS A 490 -2.67 -41.03 30.16
C LYS A 490 -1.54 -41.57 31.04
N LYS A 491 -0.37 -41.88 30.44
CA LYS A 491 0.81 -42.37 31.18
C LYS A 491 1.38 -41.32 32.14
N ASN A 492 1.27 -40.03 31.80
CA ASN A 492 1.86 -38.93 32.58
C ASN A 492 0.85 -38.17 33.44
N LEU A 493 -0.42 -38.59 33.50
CA LEU A 493 -1.48 -37.91 34.24
C LEU A 493 -1.18 -37.79 35.73
N GLU A 494 -0.91 -38.95 36.37
CA GLU A 494 -0.59 -39.05 37.80
C GLU A 494 0.74 -38.36 38.14
N PRO A 495 1.86 -38.57 37.40
CA PRO A 495 3.09 -37.82 37.60
C PRO A 495 2.91 -36.29 37.50
N CYS A 496 2.20 -35.79 36.49
CA CYS A 496 1.99 -34.36 36.31
C CYS A 496 1.10 -33.74 37.40
N LYS A 497 0.13 -34.51 37.93
CA LYS A 497 -0.69 -34.10 39.07
C LYS A 497 0.15 -33.91 40.33
N LYS A 498 1.02 -34.89 40.64
CA LYS A 498 1.97 -34.79 41.77
C LYS A 498 2.93 -33.62 41.62
N ILE A 499 3.43 -33.37 40.41
CA ILE A 499 4.31 -32.22 40.12
C ILE A 499 3.55 -30.90 40.33
N ARG A 500 2.28 -30.80 39.91
CA ARG A 500 1.45 -29.61 40.13
C ARG A 500 1.19 -29.37 41.62
N GLU A 501 0.83 -30.41 42.36
CA GLU A 501 0.61 -30.33 43.81
C GLU A 501 1.87 -29.89 44.56
N ALA A 502 3.04 -30.42 44.17
CA ALA A 502 4.33 -30.01 44.73
C ALA A 502 4.65 -28.53 44.44
N VAL A 503 4.38 -28.03 43.23
CA VAL A 503 4.56 -26.61 42.87
C VAL A 503 3.63 -25.69 43.66
N ILE A 504 2.36 -26.08 43.85
CA ILE A 504 1.40 -25.31 44.65
C ILE A 504 1.82 -25.28 46.12
N ALA A 505 2.19 -26.43 46.69
CA ALA A 505 2.64 -26.52 48.07
C ALA A 505 3.93 -25.71 48.34
N SER A 506 4.87 -25.66 47.39
CA SER A 506 6.06 -24.80 47.50
C SER A 506 5.71 -23.31 47.44
N LYS A 507 4.75 -22.92 46.60
CA LYS A 507 4.28 -21.53 46.47
C LYS A 507 3.53 -21.06 47.71
N GLU A 508 2.66 -21.88 48.29
CA GLU A 508 1.91 -21.58 49.50
C GLU A 508 2.79 -21.47 50.74
N LYS A 509 3.89 -22.24 50.79
CA LYS A 509 4.88 -22.19 51.88
C LYS A 509 5.95 -21.10 51.71
N GLY A 510 5.92 -20.33 50.62
CA GLY A 510 6.91 -19.28 50.33
C GLY A 510 8.33 -19.79 50.07
N ILE A 511 8.48 -21.05 49.66
CA ILE A 511 9.80 -21.69 49.42
C ILE A 511 10.17 -21.55 47.95
N GLU A 512 11.42 -21.21 47.66
CA GLU A 512 11.94 -21.07 46.30
C GLU A 512 11.82 -22.40 45.52
N ILE A 513 11.14 -22.37 44.38
CA ILE A 513 10.82 -23.58 43.60
C ILE A 513 12.05 -23.98 42.80
N SER A 514 12.54 -25.22 42.99
CA SER A 514 13.70 -25.71 42.24
C SER A 514 13.51 -25.63 40.72
N ALA A 515 14.57 -25.23 40.00
CA ALA A 515 14.56 -25.10 38.55
C ALA A 515 14.15 -26.40 37.83
N SER A 516 14.56 -27.56 38.36
CA SER A 516 14.18 -28.89 37.83
C SER A 516 12.68 -29.17 37.94
N LEU A 517 12.04 -28.79 39.06
CA LEU A 517 10.61 -28.97 39.26
C LEU A 517 9.79 -28.05 38.34
N LEU A 518 10.24 -26.79 38.18
CA LEU A 518 9.65 -25.84 37.22
C LEU A 518 9.75 -26.35 35.78
N GLN A 519 10.88 -26.94 35.38
CA GLN A 519 11.07 -27.49 34.04
C GLN A 519 10.14 -28.68 33.78
N LYS A 520 9.96 -29.58 34.76
CA LYS A 520 9.01 -30.70 34.67
C LYS A 520 7.56 -30.22 34.62
N PHE A 521 7.19 -29.21 35.42
CA PHE A 521 5.85 -28.59 35.39
C PHE A 521 5.56 -27.93 34.04
N LYS A 522 6.53 -27.18 33.49
CA LYS A 522 6.44 -26.61 32.13
C LYS A 522 6.24 -27.70 31.08
N SER A 523 6.97 -28.81 31.19
CA SER A 523 6.85 -29.94 30.24
C SER A 523 5.47 -30.60 30.28
N CYS A 524 4.90 -30.79 31.49
CA CYS A 524 3.52 -31.26 31.67
C CYS A 524 2.50 -30.30 31.05
N ARG A 525 2.67 -28.99 31.24
CA ARG A 525 1.79 -27.97 30.65
C ARG A 525 1.86 -27.98 29.12
N ILE A 526 3.07 -28.03 28.55
CA ILE A 526 3.28 -28.09 27.09
C ILE A 526 2.61 -29.34 26.50
N MET A 527 2.75 -30.50 27.16
CA MET A 527 2.10 -31.74 26.73
C MET A 527 0.56 -31.62 26.71
N GLN A 528 -0.04 -31.03 27.76
CA GLN A 528 -1.49 -30.82 27.82
C GLN A 528 -1.99 -29.84 26.75
N VAL A 529 -1.25 -28.76 26.50
CA VAL A 529 -1.59 -27.79 25.44
C VAL A 529 -1.51 -28.44 24.06
N ARG A 530 -0.45 -29.20 23.78
CA ARG A 530 -0.31 -29.95 22.51
C ARG A 530 -1.44 -30.95 22.30
N TYR A 531 -1.81 -31.69 23.35
CA TYR A 531 -2.93 -32.62 23.30
C TYR A 531 -4.27 -31.91 23.00
N LYS A 532 -4.53 -30.78 23.66
CA LYS A 532 -5.76 -30.01 23.42
C LYS A 532 -5.84 -29.48 21.98
N LYS A 533 -4.75 -28.89 21.48
CA LYS A 533 -4.66 -28.40 20.10
C LYS A 533 -4.88 -29.53 19.09
N LEU A 534 -4.21 -30.67 19.29
CA LEU A 534 -4.34 -31.82 18.40
C LEU A 534 -5.76 -32.42 18.40
N LYS A 535 -6.47 -32.34 19.54
CA LYS A 535 -7.89 -32.72 19.62
C LYS A 535 -8.76 -31.79 18.78
N GLU A 536 -8.57 -30.48 18.88
CA GLU A 536 -9.29 -29.46 18.11
C GLU A 536 -9.02 -29.62 16.60
N ASP A 537 -7.76 -29.87 16.21
CA ASP A 537 -7.38 -30.09 14.81
C ASP A 537 -8.05 -31.36 14.23
N VAL A 538 -8.13 -32.44 15.01
CA VAL A 538 -8.85 -33.66 14.62
C VAL A 538 -10.35 -33.41 14.48
N GLU A 539 -10.98 -32.72 15.43
CA GLU A 539 -12.42 -32.40 15.37
C GLU A 539 -12.75 -31.53 14.14
N TYR A 540 -11.94 -30.51 13.87
CA TYR A 540 -12.10 -29.63 12.71
C TYR A 540 -11.88 -30.36 11.37
N LYS A 541 -10.80 -31.15 11.24
CA LYS A 541 -10.56 -31.89 9.99
C LYS A 541 -11.59 -32.98 9.76
N LYS A 542 -12.08 -33.61 10.83
CA LYS A 542 -13.15 -34.62 10.73
C LYS A 542 -14.46 -34.00 10.26
N SER A 543 -14.88 -32.86 10.82
CA SER A 543 -16.11 -32.18 10.36
C SER A 543 -16.00 -31.72 8.90
N LYS A 544 -14.83 -31.20 8.50
CA LYS A 544 -14.55 -30.81 7.12
C LYS A 544 -14.57 -32.00 6.15
N TYR A 545 -14.00 -33.15 6.55
CA TYR A 545 -14.08 -34.38 5.77
C TYR A 545 -15.54 -34.87 5.63
N GLU A 546 -16.31 -34.90 6.73
CA GLU A 546 -17.72 -35.30 6.71
C GLU A 546 -18.59 -34.38 5.83
N GLU A 547 -18.29 -33.08 5.79
CA GLU A 547 -18.96 -32.13 4.91
C GLU A 547 -18.65 -32.39 3.43
N LEU A 548 -17.38 -32.61 3.09
CA LEU A 548 -16.93 -32.94 1.73
C LEU A 548 -17.46 -34.32 1.27
N GLU A 549 -17.47 -35.31 2.15
CA GLU A 549 -18.00 -36.65 1.88
C GLU A 549 -19.52 -36.63 1.65
N LYS A 550 -20.26 -35.78 2.39
CA LYS A 550 -21.70 -35.52 2.15
C LYS A 550 -21.92 -34.83 0.80
N LYS A 551 -21.09 -33.85 0.43
CA LYS A 551 -21.14 -33.19 -0.89
C LYS A 551 -20.89 -34.20 -2.02
N ALA A 552 -19.91 -35.09 -1.87
CA ALA A 552 -19.63 -36.16 -2.82
C ALA A 552 -20.78 -37.19 -2.91
N SER A 553 -21.40 -37.56 -1.79
CA SER A 553 -22.49 -38.55 -1.72
C SER A 553 -23.84 -38.05 -2.22
N ASN A 554 -24.11 -36.73 -2.13
CA ASN A 554 -25.32 -36.09 -2.67
C ASN A 554 -25.39 -36.07 -4.21
N SER A 555 -24.34 -36.57 -4.89
CA SER A 555 -24.30 -36.70 -6.35
C SER A 555 -25.04 -37.93 -6.91
N ASN A 556 -25.57 -38.81 -6.05
CA ASN A 556 -26.41 -39.94 -6.47
C ASN A 556 -27.89 -39.51 -6.65
N PHE A 557 -28.16 -38.60 -7.58
CA PHE A 557 -29.53 -38.42 -8.08
C PHE A 557 -29.94 -39.66 -8.86
N ASN A 558 -31.04 -40.28 -8.46
CA ASN A 558 -31.55 -41.46 -9.13
C ASN A 558 -32.16 -41.06 -10.48
N VAL A 559 -31.65 -41.62 -11.57
CA VAL A 559 -32.16 -41.40 -12.93
C VAL A 559 -33.65 -41.75 -13.05
N PHE A 560 -34.16 -42.64 -12.18
CA PHE A 560 -35.57 -42.98 -12.09
C PHE A 560 -36.45 -41.88 -11.47
N ASP A 561 -35.90 -40.90 -10.77
CA ASP A 561 -36.66 -39.78 -10.21
C ASP A 561 -36.73 -38.59 -11.17
N SER A 562 -35.79 -38.54 -12.14
CA SER A 562 -35.73 -37.52 -13.18
C SER A 562 -36.85 -37.66 -14.21
N LYS A 563 -37.47 -36.55 -14.58
CA LYS A 563 -38.59 -36.51 -15.53
C LYS A 563 -38.38 -35.40 -16.57
N ILE A 564 -38.91 -35.66 -17.76
CA ILE A 564 -39.10 -34.65 -18.80
C ILE A 564 -40.61 -34.37 -18.84
N VAL A 565 -40.97 -33.10 -18.64
CA VAL A 565 -42.36 -32.65 -18.56
C VAL A 565 -42.63 -31.64 -19.66
N LEU A 566 -43.71 -31.86 -20.40
CA LEU A 566 -44.15 -31.00 -21.48
C LEU A 566 -45.55 -30.46 -21.17
N ASN A 567 -45.79 -29.16 -21.34
CA ASN A 567 -47.14 -28.63 -21.13
C ASN A 567 -48.06 -28.91 -22.32
N GLU A 568 -47.50 -29.11 -23.51
CA GLU A 568 -48.17 -29.55 -24.74
C GLU A 568 -47.54 -30.87 -25.26
N PRO A 569 -48.30 -31.76 -25.92
CA PRO A 569 -47.74 -32.96 -26.54
C PRO A 569 -46.66 -32.63 -27.57
N ILE A 570 -45.63 -33.47 -27.64
CA ILE A 570 -44.54 -33.32 -28.62
C ILE A 570 -44.91 -33.95 -29.94
N ASN A 571 -44.66 -33.23 -31.04
CA ASN A 571 -44.82 -33.71 -32.41
C ASN A 571 -43.48 -33.65 -33.14
N GLY A 572 -43.35 -34.39 -34.24
CA GLY A 572 -42.14 -34.42 -35.06
C GLY A 572 -41.01 -35.27 -34.49
N TYR A 573 -39.87 -35.27 -35.18
CA TYR A 573 -38.72 -36.13 -34.86
C TYR A 573 -37.85 -35.50 -33.77
N ASN A 574 -37.95 -35.98 -32.52
CA ASN A 574 -37.11 -35.55 -31.40
C ASN A 574 -36.55 -36.77 -30.67
N HIS A 575 -35.45 -36.61 -29.93
CA HIS A 575 -34.78 -37.71 -29.26
C HIS A 575 -34.81 -37.54 -27.74
N ILE A 576 -35.36 -38.53 -27.04
CA ILE A 576 -35.32 -38.65 -25.60
C ILE A 576 -34.26 -39.68 -25.22
N ILE A 577 -33.30 -39.28 -24.37
CA ILE A 577 -32.14 -40.08 -24.00
C ILE A 577 -32.00 -40.09 -22.48
N TYR A 578 -31.92 -41.28 -21.89
CA TYR A 578 -31.58 -41.46 -20.47
C TYR A 578 -30.22 -42.16 -20.40
N ARG A 579 -29.21 -41.48 -19.85
CA ARG A 579 -27.86 -42.02 -19.66
C ARG A 579 -27.73 -42.64 -18.28
N LEU A 580 -27.39 -43.92 -18.26
CA LEU A 580 -27.09 -44.66 -17.04
C LEU A 580 -25.59 -44.61 -16.77
N ASN A 581 -25.19 -44.56 -15.49
CA ASN A 581 -23.78 -44.54 -15.11
C ASN A 581 -23.23 -45.92 -14.74
N LYS A 582 -24.12 -46.86 -14.39
CA LYS A 582 -23.77 -48.19 -13.88
C LYS A 582 -24.84 -49.22 -14.32
N PRO A 583 -24.67 -49.91 -15.47
CA PRO A 583 -23.61 -49.76 -16.47
C PRO A 583 -23.74 -48.47 -17.31
N LEU A 584 -22.66 -48.05 -17.97
CA LEU A 584 -22.66 -46.86 -18.82
C LEU A 584 -23.38 -47.15 -20.15
N VAL A 585 -24.69 -46.90 -20.18
CA VAL A 585 -25.60 -47.24 -21.29
C VAL A 585 -26.57 -46.10 -21.53
N ASP A 586 -26.80 -45.75 -22.79
CA ASP A 586 -27.83 -44.79 -23.20
C ASP A 586 -29.10 -45.54 -23.62
N ILE A 587 -30.21 -45.27 -22.93
CA ILE A 587 -31.55 -45.69 -23.37
C ILE A 587 -32.12 -44.56 -24.24
N LYS A 588 -32.54 -44.87 -25.47
CA LYS A 588 -32.97 -43.88 -26.46
C LYS A 588 -34.40 -44.13 -26.95
N LEU A 589 -35.16 -43.07 -27.14
CA LEU A 589 -36.50 -43.07 -27.73
C LEU A 589 -36.58 -41.92 -28.74
N THR A 590 -37.08 -42.20 -29.94
CA THR A 590 -37.39 -41.15 -30.92
C THR A 590 -38.88 -40.91 -30.91
N THR A 591 -39.30 -39.65 -30.84
CA THR A 591 -40.71 -39.27 -30.79
C THR A 591 -41.38 -39.47 -32.15
N ASP A 592 -42.66 -39.82 -32.13
CA ASP A 592 -43.51 -39.94 -33.32
C ASP A 592 -44.91 -39.36 -33.03
N GLU A 593 -45.74 -39.24 -34.06
CA GLU A 593 -47.09 -38.66 -33.97
C GLU A 593 -48.04 -39.41 -33.02
N LYS A 594 -47.68 -40.62 -32.56
CA LYS A 594 -48.52 -41.42 -31.64
C LYS A 594 -48.29 -41.05 -30.18
N MET A 595 -47.24 -40.30 -29.86
CA MET A 595 -46.87 -39.92 -28.48
C MET A 595 -47.61 -38.65 -28.03
N SER A 596 -48.83 -38.81 -27.52
CA SER A 596 -49.71 -37.69 -27.17
C SER A 596 -49.69 -37.24 -25.70
N LYS A 597 -48.91 -37.90 -24.82
CA LYS A 597 -48.87 -37.56 -23.39
C LYS A 597 -47.71 -36.64 -23.03
N LYS A 598 -47.77 -36.08 -21.83
CA LYS A 598 -46.96 -34.91 -21.43
C LYS A 598 -45.68 -35.25 -20.69
N ILE A 599 -45.53 -36.46 -20.17
CA ILE A 599 -44.38 -36.82 -19.33
C ILE A 599 -43.61 -37.99 -19.93
N PHE A 600 -42.29 -37.85 -20.02
CA PHE A 600 -41.38 -38.97 -20.28
C PHE A 600 -40.64 -39.35 -19.01
N LYS A 601 -40.58 -40.66 -18.74
CA LYS A 601 -39.90 -41.24 -17.58
C LYS A 601 -39.21 -42.54 -17.95
N LEU A 602 -38.07 -42.83 -17.32
CA LEU A 602 -37.47 -44.16 -17.33
C LEU A 602 -38.18 -45.07 -16.31
N ILE A 603 -38.60 -46.25 -16.76
CA ILE A 603 -39.14 -47.30 -15.88
C ILE A 603 -38.41 -48.62 -16.13
N GLU A 604 -38.44 -49.49 -15.12
CA GLU A 604 -38.06 -50.89 -15.21
C GLU A 604 -39.35 -51.72 -15.30
N ASP A 605 -39.44 -52.61 -16.28
CA ASP A 605 -40.60 -53.50 -16.40
C ASP A 605 -40.50 -54.75 -15.51
N GLU A 606 -41.56 -55.57 -15.50
CA GLU A 606 -41.66 -56.77 -14.65
C GLU A 606 -40.55 -57.80 -14.89
N VAL A 607 -39.81 -57.69 -15.99
CA VAL A 607 -38.72 -58.59 -16.39
C VAL A 607 -37.34 -57.93 -16.19
N GLY A 608 -37.29 -56.72 -15.61
CA GLY A 608 -36.05 -55.99 -15.33
C GLY A 608 -35.48 -55.21 -16.52
N ILE A 609 -36.26 -55.01 -17.59
CA ILE A 609 -35.81 -54.27 -18.77
C ILE A 609 -36.15 -52.78 -18.62
N LEU A 610 -35.14 -51.93 -18.81
CA LEU A 610 -35.28 -50.48 -18.76
C LEU A 610 -35.85 -49.93 -20.07
N LYS A 611 -36.93 -49.15 -19.97
CA LYS A 611 -37.56 -48.48 -21.12
C LYS A 611 -38.06 -47.08 -20.78
N ILE A 612 -38.04 -46.21 -21.78
CA ILE A 612 -38.63 -44.88 -21.68
C ILE A 612 -40.12 -45.00 -22.01
N VAL A 613 -40.98 -44.48 -21.13
CA VAL A 613 -42.43 -44.45 -21.33
C VAL A 613 -42.95 -43.02 -21.45
N ASN A 614 -43.90 -42.83 -22.37
CA ASN A 614 -44.71 -41.63 -22.46
C ASN A 614 -45.98 -41.83 -21.61
N ILE A 615 -46.05 -41.11 -20.50
CA ILE A 615 -47.10 -41.17 -19.47
C ILE A 615 -47.74 -39.79 -19.29
N SER A 616 -48.91 -39.79 -18.62
CA SER A 616 -49.84 -38.67 -18.41
C SER A 616 -49.27 -37.28 -18.71
#